data_AF-A0AAU7XG57-F1
#
_entry.id   AF-A0AAU7XG57-F1
#
_cell.length_a   1.000
_cell.length_b   1.000
_cell.length_c   1.000
_cell.angle_alpha   90.00
_cell.angle_beta   90.00
_cell.angle_gamma   90.00
#
_symmetry.space_group_name_H-M   'P 1'
#
loop_
_entity.id
_entity.type
_entity.pdbx_description
1 polymer ?
#
loop_
_entity_poly.entity_id
_entity_poly.type
_entity_poly.pdbx_seq_one_letter_code
_entity_poly.pdbx_strand_id
1 'polypeptide(L)'
;MPKELILGCCSTGAKYTPRNHRLTGDAVLDRICTGVDIAVGEDEIAWEVEQLSDLGVRYYHYHARNFSTREQTTDNAVYARVGRLVQALDPDMLISFGASRNGPEVMQRIADHGEWERVSHADLSLAEGGAHFITMQAAIELQIVCDLEHATGRLTKDFIESDAFLDAVDRYRPSTRMEDVTMETHSTANGNRYGQSSPAVQMEAYARAIAARRRLHLLDEIEWVQFVRSFAMSRMAIARRDLALAGADQLNITLLFGFSPKLPFPQTYGEFRNVVAAAKSLERDYPGGPKRRRISITVGAAVLPHHAAGIASAMDVGPDAGLIVDPVRRLAGYAAQDDSEVDVLRVGMEDAPYLLGADGVVRPTNNVELCRYAADALDRCGASLILDPSHITERRAPLLRKAA
;
A
#
# COMPACT_ATOMS: atom_id res chain seq x y z
N MET A 1 7.13 7.21 -26.86
CA MET A 1 5.69 7.06 -26.58
C MET A 1 5.46 7.63 -25.19
N PRO A 2 4.37 8.37 -24.94
CA PRO A 2 4.12 8.93 -23.62
C PRO A 2 4.08 7.81 -22.57
N LYS A 3 4.53 8.12 -21.34
CA LYS A 3 4.46 7.21 -20.20
C LYS A 3 3.00 6.83 -19.94
N GLU A 4 2.73 5.54 -19.81
CA GLU A 4 1.39 5.02 -19.49
C GLU A 4 1.32 4.50 -18.05
N LEU A 5 0.32 4.95 -17.30
CA LEU A 5 0.11 4.62 -15.89
C LEU A 5 -1.34 4.17 -15.64
N ILE A 6 -1.53 3.32 -14.65
CA ILE A 6 -2.83 3.05 -14.06
C ILE A 6 -3.10 4.11 -12.99
N LEU A 7 -4.28 4.73 -13.02
CA LEU A 7 -4.75 5.52 -11.89
C LEU A 7 -5.42 4.59 -10.87
N GLY A 8 -4.97 4.67 -9.63
CA GLY A 8 -5.48 3.89 -8.51
C GLY A 8 -6.10 4.77 -7.43
N CYS A 9 -7.17 4.27 -6.81
CA CYS A 9 -7.82 4.86 -5.65
C CYS A 9 -7.54 4.03 -4.39
N CYS A 10 -7.01 4.64 -3.33
CA CYS A 10 -7.00 4.05 -1.97
C CYS A 10 -8.16 4.62 -1.15
N SER A 11 -9.29 3.91 -1.21
CA SER A 11 -10.60 4.49 -0.89
C SER A 11 -10.80 4.82 0.58
N THR A 12 -10.44 3.91 1.49
CA THR A 12 -10.86 4.02 2.89
C THR A 12 -9.71 4.08 3.89
N GLY A 13 -8.71 3.22 3.78
CA GLY A 13 -7.59 3.20 4.71
C GLY A 13 -7.91 2.82 6.14
N ALA A 14 -6.82 2.73 6.91
CA ALA A 14 -6.80 2.31 8.31
C ALA A 14 -6.54 3.47 9.30
N LYS A 15 -6.02 4.60 8.81
CA LYS A 15 -5.49 5.71 9.62
C LYS A 15 -6.56 6.67 10.11
N TYR A 16 -7.48 7.02 9.21
CA TYR A 16 -8.48 8.07 9.42
C TYR A 16 -9.80 7.45 9.88
N THR A 17 -9.88 7.14 11.18
CA THR A 17 -11.07 6.55 11.80
C THR A 17 -11.45 7.34 13.05
N PRO A 18 -12.73 7.27 13.49
CA PRO A 18 -13.21 8.09 14.60
C PRO A 18 -12.38 7.98 15.89
N ARG A 19 -12.03 6.75 16.32
CA ARG A 19 -11.27 6.50 17.56
C ARG A 19 -9.75 6.57 17.41
N ASN A 20 -9.24 6.70 16.19
CA ASN A 20 -7.82 6.91 15.95
C ASN A 20 -7.39 8.39 16.05
N HIS A 21 -8.35 9.32 16.12
CA HIS A 21 -8.10 10.75 16.25
C HIS A 21 -8.56 11.31 17.60
N ARG A 22 -7.76 12.21 18.17
CA ARG A 22 -8.17 13.01 19.32
C ARG A 22 -8.55 14.39 18.82
N LEU A 23 -9.81 14.79 19.06
CA LEU A 23 -10.32 16.11 18.67
C LEU A 23 -9.40 17.21 19.21
N THR A 24 -9.03 18.11 18.32
CA THR A 24 -8.10 19.21 18.57
C THR A 24 -8.83 20.55 18.74
N GLY A 25 -10.09 20.63 18.27
CA GLY A 25 -10.87 21.86 18.20
C GLY A 25 -10.74 22.58 16.85
N ASP A 26 -9.82 22.14 15.98
CA ASP A 26 -9.79 22.54 14.58
C ASP A 26 -10.82 21.72 13.79
N ALA A 27 -11.91 22.37 13.38
CA ALA A 27 -13.02 21.71 12.70
C ALA A 27 -12.62 21.04 11.37
N VAL A 28 -11.64 21.59 10.65
CA VAL A 28 -11.18 21.03 9.37
C VAL A 28 -10.33 19.80 9.63
N LEU A 29 -9.32 19.92 10.49
CA LEU A 29 -8.46 18.79 10.83
C LEU A 29 -9.24 17.66 11.52
N ASP A 30 -10.17 17.99 12.40
CA ASP A 30 -10.98 16.99 13.11
C ASP A 30 -11.92 16.25 12.14
N ARG A 31 -12.52 16.93 11.17
CA ARG A 31 -13.34 16.31 10.12
C ARG A 31 -12.52 15.36 9.23
N ILE A 32 -11.35 15.80 8.79
CA ILE A 32 -10.42 15.00 7.97
C ILE A 32 -9.94 13.78 8.77
N CYS A 33 -9.43 14.00 9.99
CA CYS A 33 -8.75 12.96 10.76
C CYS A 33 -9.69 11.89 11.33
N THR A 34 -10.96 12.24 11.58
CA THR A 34 -11.98 11.25 11.96
C THR A 34 -12.47 10.40 10.79
N GLY A 35 -12.19 10.82 9.55
CA GLY A 35 -12.62 10.11 8.34
C GLY A 35 -14.13 10.12 8.13
N VAL A 36 -14.84 11.13 8.62
CA VAL A 36 -16.31 11.21 8.53
C VAL A 36 -16.83 11.31 7.10
N ASP A 37 -15.97 11.74 6.15
CA ASP A 37 -16.30 11.87 4.73
C ASP A 37 -15.91 10.64 3.89
N ILE A 38 -15.32 9.62 4.51
CA ILE A 38 -14.94 8.38 3.83
C ILE A 38 -16.20 7.54 3.61
N ALA A 39 -16.43 7.10 2.37
CA ALA A 39 -17.56 6.25 2.01
C ALA A 39 -17.54 4.95 2.82
N VAL A 40 -18.67 4.66 3.48
CA VAL A 40 -18.85 3.45 4.28
C VAL A 40 -20.12 2.72 3.88
N GLY A 41 -21.22 3.42 3.60
CA GLY A 41 -22.48 2.80 3.17
C GLY A 41 -22.38 2.16 1.78
N GLU A 42 -23.21 1.15 1.50
CA GLU A 42 -23.23 0.51 0.17
C GLU A 42 -23.55 1.49 -0.94
N ASP A 43 -24.54 2.37 -0.76
CA ASP A 43 -24.91 3.38 -1.76
C ASP A 43 -23.79 4.41 -1.98
N GLU A 44 -23.07 4.78 -0.90
CA GLU A 44 -21.92 5.71 -0.98
C GLU A 44 -20.77 5.07 -1.75
N ILE A 45 -20.46 3.80 -1.45
CA ILE A 45 -19.41 3.04 -2.12
C ILE A 45 -19.78 2.80 -3.58
N ALA A 46 -21.04 2.45 -3.87
CA ALA A 46 -21.52 2.23 -5.23
C ALA A 46 -21.34 3.49 -6.08
N TRP A 47 -21.83 4.63 -5.58
CA TRP A 47 -21.64 5.92 -6.23
C TRP A 47 -20.16 6.25 -6.44
N GLU A 48 -19.32 6.07 -5.42
CA GLU A 48 -17.88 6.31 -5.55
C GLU A 48 -17.25 5.45 -6.64
N VAL A 49 -17.53 4.14 -6.66
CA VAL A 49 -16.98 3.20 -7.64
C VAL A 49 -17.39 3.57 -9.06
N GLU A 50 -18.67 3.90 -9.29
CA GLU A 50 -19.15 4.35 -10.60
C GLU A 50 -18.39 5.60 -11.08
N GLN A 51 -18.28 6.61 -10.21
CA GLN A 51 -17.59 7.86 -10.55
C GLN A 51 -16.09 7.67 -10.79
N LEU A 52 -15.43 6.79 -10.03
CA LEU A 52 -14.03 6.47 -10.24
C LEU A 52 -13.81 5.69 -11.54
N SER A 53 -14.72 4.77 -11.87
CA SER A 53 -14.66 3.96 -13.10
C SER A 53 -14.81 4.83 -14.34
N ASP A 54 -15.75 5.79 -14.31
CA ASP A 54 -15.96 6.81 -15.35
C ASP A 54 -14.73 7.70 -15.56
N LEU A 55 -13.99 7.98 -14.48
CA LEU A 55 -12.75 8.76 -14.53
C LEU A 55 -11.56 7.95 -15.10
N GLY A 56 -11.71 6.63 -15.28
CA GLY A 56 -10.63 5.76 -15.75
C GLY A 56 -9.76 5.19 -14.64
N VAL A 57 -10.20 5.23 -13.38
CA VAL A 57 -9.55 4.47 -12.30
C VAL A 57 -9.71 2.99 -12.58
N ARG A 58 -8.63 2.23 -12.42
CA ARG A 58 -8.63 0.77 -12.63
C ARG A 58 -8.00 -0.01 -11.49
N TYR A 59 -7.55 0.65 -10.43
CA TYR A 59 -7.05 -0.01 -9.23
C TYR A 59 -7.76 0.55 -8.01
N TYR A 60 -8.40 -0.30 -7.21
CA TYR A 60 -9.20 0.09 -6.06
C TYR A 60 -8.70 -0.64 -4.82
N HIS A 61 -8.00 0.09 -3.96
CA HIS A 61 -7.50 -0.39 -2.69
C HIS A 61 -8.47 -0.03 -1.57
N TYR A 62 -8.85 -1.02 -0.76
CA TYR A 62 -9.93 -0.89 0.23
C TYR A 62 -9.60 -1.58 1.55
N HIS A 63 -9.83 -0.87 2.64
CA HIS A 63 -9.92 -1.42 3.99
C HIS A 63 -11.38 -1.50 4.41
N ALA A 64 -11.80 -2.66 4.92
CA ALA A 64 -13.15 -2.83 5.43
C ALA A 64 -13.43 -1.91 6.62
N ARG A 65 -14.61 -1.29 6.61
CA ARG A 65 -15.11 -0.47 7.72
C ARG A 65 -16.41 -1.03 8.27
N ASN A 66 -16.53 -1.01 9.59
CA ASN A 66 -17.77 -1.34 10.26
C ASN A 66 -18.83 -0.29 9.91
N PHE A 67 -19.94 -0.71 9.30
CA PHE A 67 -20.98 0.21 8.83
C PHE A 67 -21.61 1.06 9.93
N SER A 68 -21.58 0.60 11.19
CA SER A 68 -22.17 1.30 12.33
C SER A 68 -21.18 2.24 13.01
N THR A 69 -19.93 1.79 13.23
CA THR A 69 -18.94 2.54 14.01
C THR A 69 -17.98 3.34 13.14
N ARG A 70 -17.91 3.04 11.83
CA ARG A 70 -16.96 3.58 10.83
C ARG A 70 -15.49 3.30 11.11
N GLU A 71 -15.21 2.46 12.11
CA GLU A 71 -13.86 1.97 12.40
C GLU A 71 -13.44 0.93 11.36
N GLN A 72 -12.13 0.72 11.23
CA GLN A 72 -11.61 -0.40 10.47
C GLN A 72 -12.05 -1.73 11.11
N THR A 73 -12.43 -2.70 10.28
CA THR A 73 -12.79 -4.05 10.70
C THR A 73 -11.99 -5.11 9.93
N THR A 74 -11.90 -6.31 10.50
CA THR A 74 -11.33 -7.51 9.86
C THR A 74 -12.41 -8.43 9.28
N ASP A 75 -13.69 -8.04 9.37
CA ASP A 75 -14.81 -8.90 9.01
C ASP A 75 -14.84 -9.25 7.51
N ASN A 76 -14.61 -10.53 7.22
CA ASN A 76 -14.64 -11.07 5.86
C ASN A 76 -16.00 -10.91 5.18
N ALA A 77 -17.10 -10.83 5.92
CA ALA A 77 -18.41 -10.59 5.33
C ALA A 77 -18.51 -9.17 4.73
N VAL A 78 -17.87 -8.18 5.37
CA VAL A 78 -17.79 -6.81 4.85
C VAL A 78 -16.91 -6.77 3.59
N TYR A 79 -15.72 -7.37 3.65
CA TYR A 79 -14.84 -7.49 2.47
C TYR A 79 -15.56 -8.15 1.29
N ALA A 80 -16.19 -9.31 1.52
CA ALA A 80 -16.92 -10.06 0.51
C ALA A 80 -18.08 -9.26 -0.10
N ARG A 81 -18.81 -8.51 0.74
CA ARG A 81 -19.93 -7.66 0.31
C ARG A 81 -19.45 -6.53 -0.59
N VAL A 82 -18.40 -5.81 -0.19
CA VAL A 82 -17.83 -4.71 -0.98
C VAL A 82 -17.16 -5.23 -2.25
N GLY A 83 -16.42 -6.34 -2.17
CA GLY A 83 -15.78 -6.93 -3.35
C GLY A 83 -16.78 -7.34 -4.42
N ARG A 84 -17.90 -7.97 -4.03
CA ARG A 84 -19.01 -8.27 -4.97
C ARG A 84 -19.64 -7.01 -5.56
N LEU A 85 -19.82 -5.97 -4.74
CA LEU A 85 -20.37 -4.70 -5.22
C LEU A 85 -19.45 -4.07 -6.28
N VAL A 86 -18.15 -3.96 -6.00
CA VAL A 86 -17.17 -3.41 -6.95
C VAL A 86 -17.14 -4.23 -8.23
N GLN A 87 -17.06 -5.57 -8.14
CA GLN A 87 -17.05 -6.46 -9.31
C GLN A 87 -18.34 -6.37 -10.15
N ALA A 88 -19.49 -6.09 -9.52
CA ALA A 88 -20.75 -5.95 -10.23
C ALA A 88 -20.85 -4.61 -10.98
N LEU A 89 -20.26 -3.55 -10.43
CA LEU A 89 -20.27 -2.21 -11.04
C LEU A 89 -19.18 -2.04 -12.09
N ASP A 90 -17.97 -2.54 -11.82
CA ASP A 90 -16.84 -2.58 -12.75
C ASP A 90 -16.12 -3.94 -12.63
N PRO A 91 -16.43 -4.91 -13.51
CA PRO A 91 -15.81 -6.24 -13.48
C PRO A 91 -14.31 -6.22 -13.82
N ASP A 92 -13.82 -5.13 -14.42
CA ASP A 92 -12.44 -4.95 -14.84
C ASP A 92 -11.58 -4.20 -13.81
N MET A 93 -12.19 -3.70 -12.73
CA MET A 93 -11.51 -3.00 -11.65
C MET A 93 -10.56 -3.93 -10.86
N LEU A 94 -9.31 -3.52 -10.70
CA LEU A 94 -8.34 -4.24 -9.89
C LEU A 94 -8.52 -3.97 -8.40
N ILE A 95 -9.23 -4.87 -7.72
CA ILE A 95 -9.41 -4.79 -6.27
C ILE A 95 -8.14 -5.22 -5.51
N SER A 96 -7.72 -4.41 -4.54
CA SER A 96 -6.76 -4.72 -3.49
C SER A 96 -7.40 -4.53 -2.11
N PHE A 97 -7.23 -5.50 -1.20
CA PHE A 97 -7.68 -5.34 0.20
C PHE A 97 -6.53 -5.12 1.16
N GLY A 98 -6.76 -4.23 2.13
CA GLY A 98 -5.75 -3.84 3.11
C GLY A 98 -5.81 -4.61 4.43
N ALA A 99 -4.70 -5.22 4.84
CA ALA A 99 -4.63 -6.01 6.09
C ALA A 99 -3.98 -5.25 7.26
N SER A 100 -4.18 -3.93 7.38
CA SER A 100 -3.59 -3.13 8.46
C SER A 100 -3.99 -3.64 9.85
N ARG A 101 -3.07 -3.57 10.82
CA ARG A 101 -3.29 -3.90 12.23
C ARG A 101 -3.86 -2.73 13.05
N ASN A 102 -3.97 -1.54 12.43
CA ASN A 102 -4.39 -0.33 13.11
C ASN A 102 -5.90 -0.38 13.48
N GLY A 103 -6.25 0.29 14.58
CA GLY A 103 -7.62 0.50 14.99
C GLY A 103 -8.07 -0.41 16.15
N PRO A 104 -8.93 0.12 17.05
CA PRO A 104 -9.33 -0.60 18.25
C PRO A 104 -10.13 -1.88 17.97
N GLU A 105 -10.97 -1.92 16.93
CA GLU A 105 -11.75 -3.11 16.60
C GLU A 105 -10.85 -4.22 16.04
N VAL A 106 -9.90 -3.86 15.17
CA VAL A 106 -8.90 -4.81 14.66
C VAL A 106 -8.06 -5.39 15.79
N MET A 107 -7.57 -4.56 16.71
CA MET A 107 -6.80 -5.03 17.87
C MET A 107 -7.61 -5.98 18.76
N GLN A 108 -8.89 -5.70 18.98
CA GLN A 108 -9.78 -6.57 19.74
C GLN A 108 -9.97 -7.92 19.03
N ARG A 109 -10.24 -7.90 17.72
CA ARG A 109 -10.41 -9.12 16.91
C ARG A 109 -9.15 -10.00 16.91
N ILE A 110 -7.98 -9.39 16.84
CA ILE A 110 -6.69 -10.10 16.96
C ILE A 110 -6.53 -10.71 18.35
N ALA A 111 -6.92 -10.01 19.42
CA ALA A 111 -6.86 -10.55 20.78
C ALA A 111 -7.79 -11.78 20.94
N ASP A 112 -8.96 -11.75 20.32
CA ASP A 112 -9.98 -12.80 20.43
C ASP A 112 -9.70 -14.02 19.52
N HIS A 113 -9.08 -13.80 18.35
CA HIS A 113 -8.99 -14.81 17.28
C HIS A 113 -7.56 -15.05 16.75
N GLY A 114 -6.57 -14.31 17.23
CA GLY A 114 -5.17 -14.39 16.81
C GLY A 114 -4.85 -13.59 15.54
N GLU A 115 -3.57 -13.59 15.16
CA GLU A 115 -3.06 -12.76 14.05
C GLU A 115 -3.62 -13.12 12.67
N TRP A 116 -4.06 -14.36 12.48
CA TRP A 116 -4.66 -14.77 11.21
C TRP A 116 -5.92 -13.96 10.89
N GLU A 117 -6.72 -13.61 11.91
CA GLU A 117 -7.99 -12.89 11.73
C GLU A 117 -7.81 -11.61 10.91
N ARG A 118 -6.74 -10.85 11.17
CA ARG A 118 -6.42 -9.59 10.47
C ARG A 118 -6.25 -9.75 8.97
N VAL A 119 -5.66 -10.86 8.52
CA VAL A 119 -5.30 -11.11 7.12
C VAL A 119 -6.15 -12.23 6.51
N SER A 120 -7.18 -12.70 7.22
CA SER A 120 -7.96 -13.87 6.83
C SER A 120 -8.72 -13.71 5.52
N HIS A 121 -9.06 -12.46 5.13
CA HIS A 121 -9.64 -12.12 3.83
C HIS A 121 -8.72 -12.46 2.65
N ALA A 122 -7.43 -12.77 2.88
CA ALA A 122 -6.55 -13.33 1.86
C ALA A 122 -7.04 -14.67 1.30
N ASP A 123 -7.88 -15.39 2.06
CA ASP A 123 -8.43 -16.69 1.71
C ASP A 123 -9.77 -16.62 0.96
N LEU A 124 -10.28 -15.41 0.70
CA LEU A 124 -11.48 -15.19 -0.12
C LEU A 124 -11.12 -15.26 -1.61
N SER A 125 -11.80 -16.15 -2.34
CA SER A 125 -11.72 -16.19 -3.80
C SER A 125 -12.45 -14.99 -4.43
N LEU A 126 -12.11 -14.65 -5.68
CA LEU A 126 -12.83 -13.58 -6.40
C LEU A 126 -14.34 -13.86 -6.47
N ALA A 127 -14.75 -15.12 -6.67
CA ALA A 127 -16.16 -15.53 -6.73
C ALA A 127 -16.91 -15.32 -5.40
N GLU A 128 -16.19 -15.35 -4.27
CA GLU A 128 -16.75 -15.07 -2.94
C GLU A 128 -16.74 -13.58 -2.59
N GLY A 129 -16.31 -12.70 -3.52
CA GLY A 129 -16.12 -11.27 -3.28
C GLY A 129 -14.74 -10.92 -2.72
N GLY A 130 -13.73 -11.78 -2.92
CA GLY A 130 -12.33 -11.51 -2.62
C GLY A 130 -11.72 -10.48 -3.58
N ALA A 131 -10.44 -10.17 -3.33
CA ALA A 131 -9.68 -9.19 -4.11
C ALA A 131 -8.59 -9.86 -4.96
N HIS A 132 -8.08 -9.14 -5.96
CA HIS A 132 -6.92 -9.58 -6.75
C HIS A 132 -5.64 -9.57 -5.91
N PHE A 133 -5.53 -8.58 -5.03
CA PHE A 133 -4.37 -8.34 -4.18
C PHE A 133 -4.77 -8.19 -2.71
N ILE A 134 -3.81 -8.46 -1.82
CA ILE A 134 -3.94 -8.24 -0.38
C ILE A 134 -2.65 -7.59 0.10
N THR A 135 -2.68 -6.41 0.70
CA THR A 135 -1.48 -5.80 1.29
C THR A 135 -1.14 -6.45 2.63
N MET A 136 -0.21 -7.41 2.61
CA MET A 136 0.07 -8.26 3.79
C MET A 136 1.22 -7.75 4.68
N GLN A 137 2.16 -6.98 4.14
CA GLN A 137 3.48 -6.77 4.75
C GLN A 137 3.51 -5.71 5.87
N ALA A 138 2.98 -4.50 5.66
CA ALA A 138 3.20 -3.35 6.56
C ALA A 138 2.78 -3.59 8.03
N ALA A 139 1.81 -4.49 8.27
CA ALA A 139 1.32 -4.82 9.60
C ALA A 139 2.09 -5.95 10.32
N ILE A 140 2.79 -6.82 9.57
CA ILE A 140 3.52 -8.00 10.07
C ILE A 140 5.02 -7.72 10.17
N GLU A 141 5.51 -6.86 9.27
CA GLU A 141 6.92 -6.58 9.01
C GLU A 141 7.69 -6.21 10.27
N LEU A 142 7.11 -5.39 11.15
CA LEU A 142 7.84 -4.76 12.25
C LEU A 142 8.41 -5.75 13.24
N GLN A 143 7.61 -6.70 13.74
CA GLN A 143 8.10 -7.70 14.70
C GLN A 143 9.15 -8.61 14.05
N ILE A 144 8.91 -9.06 12.81
CA ILE A 144 9.82 -9.97 12.11
C ILE A 144 11.15 -9.28 11.77
N VAL A 145 11.09 -8.06 11.23
CA VAL A 145 12.29 -7.35 10.79
C VAL A 145 13.11 -6.82 11.96
N CYS A 146 12.48 -6.41 13.06
CA CYS A 146 13.20 -6.04 14.29
C CYS A 146 13.90 -7.27 14.90
N ASP A 147 13.27 -8.44 14.90
CA ASP A 147 13.87 -9.68 15.35
C ASP A 147 15.04 -10.11 14.44
N LEU A 148 14.89 -9.95 13.12
CA LEU A 148 15.97 -10.13 12.16
C LEU A 148 17.13 -9.15 12.40
N GLU A 149 16.86 -7.86 12.62
CA GLU A 149 17.85 -6.84 12.97
C GLU A 149 18.62 -7.20 14.24
N HIS A 150 17.95 -7.73 15.27
CA HIS A 150 18.61 -8.21 16.48
C HIS A 150 19.52 -9.41 16.19
N ALA A 151 19.10 -10.32 15.30
CA ALA A 151 19.87 -11.51 14.95
C ALA A 151 21.07 -11.23 14.04
N THR A 152 20.96 -10.26 13.12
CA THR A 152 21.96 -10.00 12.08
C THR A 152 22.77 -8.72 12.31
N GLY A 153 22.36 -7.89 13.26
CA GLY A 153 22.82 -6.52 13.38
C GLY A 153 22.08 -5.57 12.44
N ARG A 154 22.55 -4.33 12.41
CA ARG A 154 21.92 -3.23 11.66
C ARG A 154 21.73 -3.58 10.18
N LEU A 155 20.50 -3.48 9.71
CA LEU A 155 20.19 -3.62 8.29
C LEU A 155 20.60 -2.34 7.53
N THR A 156 21.33 -2.53 6.44
CA THR A 156 21.67 -1.51 5.45
C THR A 156 21.32 -2.04 4.07
N LYS A 157 21.10 -1.14 3.09
CA LYS A 157 20.81 -1.54 1.71
C LYS A 157 21.89 -2.48 1.16
N ASP A 158 23.16 -2.11 1.33
CA ASP A 158 24.30 -2.90 0.86
C ASP A 158 24.36 -4.28 1.49
N PHE A 159 24.04 -4.40 2.79
CA PHE A 159 23.97 -5.71 3.45
C PHE A 159 22.83 -6.55 2.89
N ILE A 160 21.63 -5.99 2.75
CA ILE A 160 20.45 -6.69 2.20
C ILE A 160 20.68 -7.17 0.75
N GLU A 161 21.49 -6.42 0.00
CA GLU A 161 21.93 -6.76 -1.36
C GLU A 161 23.20 -7.63 -1.39
N SER A 162 23.54 -8.33 -0.32
CA SER A 162 24.72 -9.19 -0.26
C SER A 162 24.36 -10.66 -0.05
N ASP A 163 25.24 -11.56 -0.46
CA ASP A 163 25.12 -12.99 -0.17
C ASP A 163 25.12 -13.27 1.34
N ALA A 164 25.81 -12.43 2.13
CA ALA A 164 25.84 -12.54 3.58
C ALA A 164 24.46 -12.36 4.22
N PHE A 165 23.57 -11.56 3.62
CA PHE A 165 22.19 -11.46 4.06
C PHE A 165 21.41 -12.74 3.76
N LEU A 166 21.60 -13.35 2.58
CA LEU A 166 20.94 -14.62 2.24
C LEU A 166 21.37 -15.75 3.19
N ASP A 167 22.66 -15.81 3.54
CA ASP A 167 23.17 -16.74 4.54
C ASP A 167 22.56 -16.50 5.93
N ALA A 168 22.37 -15.23 6.30
CA ALA A 168 21.72 -14.86 7.56
C ALA A 168 20.24 -15.26 7.57
N VAL A 169 19.53 -15.06 6.46
CA VAL A 169 18.13 -15.45 6.28
C VAL A 169 17.94 -16.97 6.38
N ASP A 170 18.85 -17.77 5.80
CA ASP A 170 18.78 -19.24 5.87
C ASP A 170 18.92 -19.75 7.32
N ARG A 171 19.76 -19.09 8.11
CA ARG A 171 19.96 -19.39 9.55
C ARG A 171 18.90 -18.78 10.46
N TYR A 172 18.19 -17.73 10.02
CA TYR A 172 17.23 -17.01 10.84
C TYR A 172 16.05 -17.91 11.25
N ARG A 173 15.73 -17.88 12.54
CA ARG A 173 14.57 -18.54 13.14
C ARG A 173 13.80 -17.48 13.93
N PRO A 174 12.51 -17.26 13.62
CA PRO A 174 11.76 -16.21 14.28
C PRO A 174 11.57 -16.54 15.75
N SER A 175 11.80 -15.55 16.59
CA SER A 175 11.65 -15.65 18.03
C SER A 175 10.20 -15.89 18.45
N THR A 176 9.99 -16.66 19.53
CA THR A 176 8.69 -16.80 20.20
C THR A 176 8.45 -15.74 21.27
N ARG A 177 9.41 -14.83 21.49
CA ARG A 177 9.28 -13.74 22.45
C ARG A 177 8.17 -12.81 22.02
N MET A 178 7.27 -12.48 22.95
CA MET A 178 6.27 -11.44 22.72
C MET A 178 6.96 -10.08 22.64
N GLU A 179 6.76 -9.38 21.53
CA GLU A 179 7.32 -8.06 21.33
C GLU A 179 6.18 -7.04 21.17
N ASP A 180 6.27 -5.95 21.93
CA ASP A 180 5.52 -4.74 21.64
C ASP A 180 6.42 -3.87 20.78
N VAL A 181 6.12 -3.79 19.48
CA VAL A 181 6.90 -3.00 18.53
C VAL A 181 6.07 -1.81 18.11
N THR A 182 6.58 -0.63 18.40
CA THR A 182 6.02 0.63 17.92
C THR A 182 6.66 0.98 16.60
N MET A 183 5.86 1.47 15.66
CA MET A 183 6.37 2.04 14.43
C MET A 183 6.44 3.56 14.58
N GLU A 184 7.61 4.15 14.38
CA GLU A 184 7.67 5.59 14.17
C GLU A 184 6.98 5.91 12.83
N THR A 185 5.74 6.39 12.89
CA THR A 185 4.95 6.77 11.72
C THR A 185 4.44 8.20 11.85
N HIS A 186 4.23 8.85 10.73
CA HIS A 186 3.33 10.00 10.65
C HIS A 186 1.88 9.47 10.65
N SER A 187 1.31 9.34 11.84
CA SER A 187 -0.08 8.92 12.04
C SER A 187 -0.85 9.86 12.98
N THR A 188 -2.18 9.72 12.99
CA THR A 188 -3.07 10.21 14.05
C THR A 188 -2.72 9.56 15.40
N ALA A 189 -3.18 10.15 16.51
CA ALA A 189 -2.70 9.90 17.88
C ALA A 189 -2.54 8.42 18.30
N ASN A 190 -3.38 7.51 17.78
CA ASN A 190 -3.35 6.08 18.12
C ASN A 190 -2.88 5.17 16.98
N GLY A 191 -2.58 5.69 15.78
CA GLY A 191 -2.38 4.87 14.59
C GLY A 191 -0.97 4.29 14.41
N ASN A 192 -0.10 4.45 15.40
CA ASN A 192 1.26 3.90 15.41
C ASN A 192 1.42 2.64 16.29
N ARG A 193 0.33 2.18 16.94
CA ARG A 193 0.33 1.00 17.80
C ARG A 193 -0.04 -0.24 17.00
N TYR A 194 0.95 -1.08 16.71
CA TYR A 194 0.80 -2.32 15.94
C TYR A 194 0.76 -3.54 16.86
N GLY A 195 0.19 -3.41 18.06
CA GLY A 195 -0.07 -4.48 19.02
C GLY A 195 1.14 -5.33 19.48
N GLN A 196 0.85 -6.38 20.26
CA GLN A 196 1.85 -7.26 20.86
C GLN A 196 1.72 -8.68 20.33
N SER A 197 2.74 -9.19 19.63
CA SER A 197 2.77 -10.55 19.08
C SER A 197 4.22 -11.03 18.98
N SER A 198 4.44 -12.35 18.89
CA SER A 198 5.78 -12.86 18.62
C SER A 198 6.09 -12.84 17.12
N PRO A 199 7.36 -12.63 16.73
CA PRO A 199 7.81 -12.78 15.34
C PRO A 199 7.41 -14.13 14.73
N ALA A 200 7.42 -15.22 15.51
CA ALA A 200 7.01 -16.54 15.05
C ALA A 200 5.53 -16.61 14.63
N VAL A 201 4.62 -16.04 15.43
CA VAL A 201 3.19 -15.99 15.10
C VAL A 201 2.93 -15.10 13.88
N GLN A 202 3.63 -13.97 13.78
CA GLN A 202 3.56 -13.09 12.63
C GLN A 202 4.04 -13.80 11.34
N MET A 203 5.15 -14.54 11.44
CA MET A 203 5.68 -15.34 10.33
C MET A 203 4.69 -16.41 9.89
N GLU A 204 4.03 -17.10 10.83
CA GLU A 204 3.01 -18.12 10.53
C GLU A 204 1.80 -17.51 9.82
N ALA A 205 1.26 -16.39 10.32
CA ALA A 205 0.15 -15.69 9.69
C ALA A 205 0.51 -15.24 8.26
N TYR A 206 1.75 -14.77 8.05
CA TYR A 206 2.21 -14.37 6.72
C TYR A 206 2.38 -15.54 5.76
N ALA A 207 2.99 -16.64 6.22
CA ALA A 207 3.12 -17.87 5.44
C ALA A 207 1.76 -18.42 5.03
N ARG A 208 0.80 -18.42 5.96
CA ARG A 208 -0.59 -18.85 5.70
C ARG A 208 -1.27 -17.96 4.66
N ALA A 209 -1.08 -16.64 4.72
CA ALA A 209 -1.67 -15.72 3.76
C ALA A 209 -1.10 -15.94 2.35
N ILE A 210 0.23 -16.05 2.20
CA ILE A 210 0.88 -16.38 0.91
C ILE A 210 0.37 -17.73 0.37
N ALA A 211 0.28 -18.74 1.23
CA ALA A 211 -0.24 -20.05 0.83
C ALA A 211 -1.71 -20.00 0.36
N ALA A 212 -2.55 -19.20 1.01
CA ALA A 212 -3.92 -18.95 0.60
C ALA A 212 -4.00 -18.29 -0.78
N ARG A 213 -3.21 -17.22 -1.02
CA ARG A 213 -3.15 -16.55 -2.34
C ARG A 213 -2.75 -17.51 -3.45
N ARG A 214 -1.70 -18.29 -3.20
CA ARG A 214 -1.21 -19.31 -4.13
C ARG A 214 -2.26 -20.37 -4.45
N ARG A 215 -2.99 -20.86 -3.43
CA ARG A 215 -4.08 -21.83 -3.60
C ARG A 215 -5.22 -21.28 -4.46
N LEU A 216 -5.47 -19.98 -4.37
CA LEU A 216 -6.50 -19.28 -5.14
C LEU A 216 -6.01 -18.84 -6.53
N HIS A 217 -4.74 -19.07 -6.86
CA HIS A 217 -4.09 -18.54 -8.07
C HIS A 217 -4.19 -17.02 -8.19
N LEU A 218 -4.10 -16.32 -7.06
CA LEU A 218 -4.15 -14.87 -6.98
C LEU A 218 -2.77 -14.30 -6.60
N LEU A 219 -2.57 -13.02 -6.92
CA LEU A 219 -1.28 -12.36 -6.79
C LEU A 219 -1.02 -11.89 -5.35
N ASP A 220 0.27 -11.78 -5.03
CA ASP A 220 0.76 -11.21 -3.78
C ASP A 220 0.97 -9.70 -3.93
N GLU A 221 0.70 -8.97 -2.84
CA GLU A 221 1.00 -7.55 -2.73
C GLU A 221 1.60 -7.23 -1.36
N ILE A 222 2.60 -6.38 -1.40
CA ILE A 222 3.29 -5.91 -0.20
C ILE A 222 3.37 -4.39 -0.21
N GLU A 223 3.47 -3.81 0.97
CA GLU A 223 3.50 -2.38 1.17
C GLU A 223 4.77 -1.99 1.91
N TRP A 224 5.49 -1.01 1.38
CA TRP A 224 6.68 -0.45 1.97
C TRP A 224 6.35 0.86 2.65
N VAL A 225 6.59 0.88 3.95
CA VAL A 225 6.39 2.04 4.84
C VAL A 225 7.68 2.43 5.55
N GLN A 226 8.73 1.60 5.51
CA GLN A 226 10.05 1.85 6.09
C GLN A 226 11.15 1.32 5.15
N PHE A 227 11.74 2.17 4.31
CA PHE A 227 12.52 1.75 3.13
C PHE A 227 13.43 0.53 3.36
N VAL A 228 14.41 0.63 4.25
CA VAL A 228 15.42 -0.41 4.47
C VAL A 228 14.80 -1.69 5.07
N ARG A 229 13.87 -1.54 6.01
CA ARG A 229 13.22 -2.68 6.68
C ARG A 229 12.25 -3.41 5.76
N SER A 230 11.46 -2.66 5.00
CA SER A 230 10.51 -3.22 4.05
C SER A 230 11.25 -3.97 2.96
N PHE A 231 12.37 -3.42 2.48
CA PHE A 231 13.23 -4.11 1.52
C PHE A 231 13.84 -5.41 2.09
N ALA A 232 14.33 -5.39 3.33
CA ALA A 232 14.87 -6.58 3.97
C ALA A 232 13.80 -7.67 4.16
N MET A 233 12.62 -7.30 4.65
CA MET A 233 11.50 -8.22 4.85
C MET A 233 11.07 -8.86 3.52
N SER A 234 10.94 -8.06 2.45
CA SER A 234 10.58 -8.57 1.13
C SER A 234 11.66 -9.51 0.57
N ARG A 235 12.94 -9.14 0.67
CA ARG A 235 14.06 -9.99 0.22
C ARG A 235 14.10 -11.30 1.00
N MET A 236 13.92 -11.25 2.32
CA MET A 236 13.84 -12.45 3.16
C MET A 236 12.65 -13.33 2.75
N ALA A 237 11.47 -12.75 2.56
CA ALA A 237 10.26 -13.48 2.18
C ALA A 237 10.36 -14.15 0.80
N ILE A 238 11.09 -13.52 -0.11
CA ILE A 238 11.43 -14.10 -1.42
C ILE A 238 12.44 -15.25 -1.27
N ALA A 239 13.50 -15.06 -0.50
CA ALA A 239 14.60 -16.02 -0.38
C ALA A 239 14.21 -17.28 0.42
N ARG A 240 13.33 -17.13 1.41
CA ARG A 240 12.88 -18.22 2.29
C ARG A 240 11.99 -19.20 1.54
N ARG A 241 12.34 -20.49 1.57
CA ARG A 241 11.60 -21.56 0.88
C ARG A 241 10.20 -21.82 1.44
N ASP A 242 10.01 -21.62 2.74
CA ASP A 242 8.72 -21.78 3.42
C ASP A 242 7.72 -20.67 3.09
N LEU A 243 8.20 -19.50 2.65
CA LEU A 243 7.37 -18.40 2.18
C LEU A 243 7.27 -18.41 0.65
N ALA A 244 8.42 -18.27 -0.02
CA ALA A 244 8.55 -18.13 -1.47
C ALA A 244 7.57 -17.08 -2.02
N LEU A 245 7.61 -15.87 -1.44
CA LEU A 245 6.74 -14.75 -1.81
C LEU A 245 6.76 -14.52 -3.32
N ALA A 246 5.57 -14.49 -3.93
CA ALA A 246 5.32 -14.39 -5.36
C ALA A 246 5.98 -15.47 -6.25
N GLY A 247 6.69 -16.45 -5.69
CA GLY A 247 7.34 -17.52 -6.46
C GLY A 247 8.08 -17.01 -7.70
N ALA A 248 7.66 -17.49 -8.89
CA ALA A 248 8.10 -17.02 -10.20
C ALA A 248 7.06 -16.13 -10.91
N ASP A 249 6.01 -15.73 -10.20
CA ASP A 249 4.87 -14.97 -10.72
C ASP A 249 5.12 -13.46 -10.63
N GLN A 250 4.06 -12.65 -10.48
CA GLN A 250 4.14 -11.21 -10.29
C GLN A 250 3.98 -10.87 -8.81
N LEU A 251 4.79 -9.91 -8.33
CA LEU A 251 4.62 -9.25 -7.03
C LEU A 251 4.28 -7.78 -7.26
N ASN A 252 3.21 -7.29 -6.64
CA ASN A 252 2.95 -5.85 -6.58
C ASN A 252 3.57 -5.25 -5.31
N ILE A 253 4.28 -4.14 -5.45
CA ILE A 253 4.88 -3.41 -4.34
C ILE A 253 4.32 -2.00 -4.32
N THR A 254 3.64 -1.66 -3.23
CA THR A 254 3.15 -0.31 -2.96
C THR A 254 4.16 0.46 -2.12
N LEU A 255 4.63 1.60 -2.60
CA LEU A 255 5.58 2.49 -1.93
C LEU A 255 4.83 3.71 -1.36
N LEU A 256 4.72 3.81 -0.03
CA LEU A 256 4.00 4.89 0.63
C LEU A 256 4.94 5.98 1.15
N PHE A 257 5.25 6.92 0.26
CA PHE A 257 6.15 8.02 0.58
C PHE A 257 5.53 8.99 1.58
N GLY A 258 6.29 9.35 2.61
CA GLY A 258 5.83 10.27 3.66
C GLY A 258 5.04 9.60 4.78
N PHE A 259 4.89 8.26 4.74
CA PHE A 259 4.22 7.52 5.81
C PHE A 259 5.02 7.51 7.12
N SER A 260 6.35 7.43 7.03
CA SER A 260 7.24 7.39 8.19
C SER A 260 8.53 8.17 7.97
N PRO A 261 9.26 8.55 9.04
CA PRO A 261 10.61 9.07 8.90
C PRO A 261 11.61 8.10 8.25
N LYS A 262 11.28 6.79 8.23
CA LYS A 262 12.10 5.72 7.63
C LYS A 262 11.76 5.48 6.15
N LEU A 263 10.69 6.07 5.65
CA LEU A 263 10.36 6.24 4.23
C LEU A 263 9.78 7.65 4.05
N PRO A 264 10.63 8.69 4.16
CA PRO A 264 10.16 10.06 4.09
C PRO A 264 9.61 10.38 2.70
N PHE A 265 8.88 11.49 2.59
CA PHE A 265 8.49 11.99 1.28
C PHE A 265 9.74 12.49 0.53
N PRO A 266 9.99 12.03 -0.71
CA PRO A 266 11.26 12.28 -1.40
C PRO A 266 11.41 13.76 -1.74
N GLN A 267 12.60 14.31 -1.49
CA GLN A 267 12.91 15.71 -1.79
C GLN A 267 13.28 15.89 -3.27
N THR A 268 13.82 14.85 -3.89
CA THR A 268 14.24 14.87 -5.31
C THR A 268 13.73 13.64 -6.05
N TYR A 269 13.68 13.72 -7.38
CA TYR A 269 13.37 12.57 -8.23
C TYR A 269 14.40 11.45 -8.08
N GLY A 270 15.68 11.79 -7.82
CA GLY A 270 16.73 10.80 -7.57
C GLY A 270 16.47 9.95 -6.31
N GLU A 271 16.02 10.58 -5.22
CA GLU A 271 15.63 9.86 -3.98
C GLU A 271 14.44 8.94 -4.22
N PHE A 272 13.43 9.43 -4.94
CA PHE A 272 12.27 8.64 -5.36
C PHE A 272 12.70 7.40 -6.17
N ARG A 273 13.51 7.61 -7.22
CA ARG A 273 14.01 6.52 -8.08
C ARG A 273 14.85 5.50 -7.32
N ASN A 274 15.62 5.92 -6.32
CA ASN A 274 16.41 4.99 -5.52
C ASN A 274 15.54 3.96 -4.78
N VAL A 275 14.39 4.37 -4.24
CA VAL A 275 13.44 3.45 -3.60
C VAL A 275 12.77 2.54 -4.62
N VAL A 276 12.32 3.08 -5.76
CA VAL A 276 11.74 2.31 -6.86
C VAL A 276 12.74 1.26 -7.37
N ALA A 277 14.00 1.64 -7.61
CA ALA A 277 15.04 0.75 -8.10
C ALA A 277 15.33 -0.40 -7.12
N ALA A 278 15.31 -0.13 -5.82
CA ALA A 278 15.45 -1.18 -4.80
C ALA A 278 14.29 -2.18 -4.86
N ALA A 279 13.04 -1.71 -4.99
CA ALA A 279 11.88 -2.58 -5.17
C ALA A 279 11.97 -3.40 -6.48
N LYS A 280 12.34 -2.77 -7.60
CA LYS A 280 12.57 -3.44 -8.89
C LYS A 280 13.71 -4.47 -8.83
N SER A 281 14.70 -4.29 -7.96
CA SER A 281 15.78 -5.27 -7.78
C SER A 281 15.28 -6.64 -7.27
N LEU A 282 14.07 -6.71 -6.70
CA LEU A 282 13.43 -7.94 -6.23
C LEU A 282 12.86 -8.82 -7.35
N GLU A 283 12.94 -8.37 -8.61
CA GLU A 283 12.74 -9.24 -9.78
C GLU A 283 13.72 -10.42 -9.80
N ARG A 284 14.83 -10.32 -9.05
CA ARG A 284 15.89 -11.32 -8.92
C ARG A 284 15.94 -11.82 -7.47
N ASP A 285 16.19 -13.12 -7.30
CA ASP A 285 16.35 -13.73 -5.96
C ASP A 285 17.60 -13.20 -5.24
N TYR A 286 18.65 -12.95 -6.01
CA TYR A 286 19.94 -12.46 -5.53
C TYR A 286 20.52 -11.41 -6.51
N PRO A 287 21.40 -10.52 -6.03
CA PRO A 287 22.02 -9.48 -6.85
C PRO A 287 22.71 -10.07 -8.09
N GLY A 288 22.47 -9.48 -9.27
CA GLY A 288 23.05 -9.96 -10.53
C GLY A 288 22.48 -11.28 -11.08
N GLY A 289 21.69 -12.03 -10.29
CA GLY A 289 21.05 -13.28 -10.72
C GLY A 289 19.97 -13.07 -11.80
N PRO A 290 19.49 -14.10 -12.50
CA PRO A 290 18.49 -13.93 -13.55
C PRO A 290 17.18 -13.35 -12.99
N LYS A 291 16.44 -12.59 -13.82
CA LYS A 291 15.08 -12.19 -13.46
C LYS A 291 14.19 -13.44 -13.36
N ARG A 292 13.49 -13.58 -12.23
CA ARG A 292 12.62 -14.71 -11.89
C ARG A 292 11.15 -14.34 -11.84
N ARG A 293 10.86 -13.08 -11.50
CA ARG A 293 9.51 -12.55 -11.32
C ARG A 293 9.38 -11.16 -11.92
N ARG A 294 8.14 -10.75 -12.16
CA ARG A 294 7.82 -9.35 -12.49
C ARG A 294 7.53 -8.60 -11.21
N ILE A 295 8.09 -7.40 -11.08
CA ILE A 295 7.71 -6.46 -10.03
C ILE A 295 6.88 -5.35 -10.66
N SER A 296 5.66 -5.17 -10.17
CA SER A 296 4.85 -3.99 -10.45
C SER A 296 4.95 -2.99 -9.31
N ILE A 297 5.03 -1.70 -9.66
CA ILE A 297 5.25 -0.63 -8.69
C ILE A 297 4.02 0.27 -8.62
N THR A 298 3.45 0.34 -7.43
CA THR A 298 2.42 1.31 -7.04
C THR A 298 3.05 2.36 -6.14
N VAL A 299 2.74 3.65 -6.34
CA VAL A 299 3.25 4.72 -5.47
C VAL A 299 2.11 5.55 -4.91
N GLY A 300 2.18 5.91 -3.63
CA GLY A 300 1.20 6.76 -2.94
C GLY A 300 1.87 7.80 -2.04
N ALA A 301 1.18 8.93 -1.83
CA ALA A 301 1.63 10.03 -0.99
C ALA A 301 0.91 10.00 0.36
N ALA A 302 1.46 9.30 1.34
CA ALA A 302 0.82 9.07 2.64
C ALA A 302 1.13 10.19 3.65
N VAL A 303 0.79 11.43 3.29
CA VAL A 303 1.18 12.65 4.03
C VAL A 303 0.03 13.16 4.90
N LEU A 304 0.30 13.41 6.19
CA LEU A 304 -0.69 14.00 7.11
C LEU A 304 -1.03 15.45 6.75
N PRO A 305 -2.27 15.91 6.98
CA PRO A 305 -2.70 17.27 6.64
C PRO A 305 -1.83 18.37 7.28
N HIS A 306 -1.40 18.19 8.53
CA HIS A 306 -0.54 19.17 9.22
C HIS A 306 0.93 19.17 8.76
N HIS A 307 1.36 18.19 7.96
CA HIS A 307 2.68 18.18 7.33
C HIS A 307 2.64 18.67 5.88
N ALA A 308 1.47 18.73 5.25
CA ALA A 308 1.31 18.95 3.82
C ALA A 308 2.01 20.23 3.33
N ALA A 309 1.76 21.36 3.99
CA ALA A 309 2.35 22.64 3.63
C ALA A 309 3.89 22.65 3.76
N GLY A 310 4.44 21.97 4.77
CA GLY A 310 5.88 21.86 4.97
C GLY A 310 6.58 20.90 4.00
N ILE A 311 5.83 20.01 3.35
CA ILE A 311 6.36 19.08 2.34
C ILE A 311 6.24 19.65 0.93
N ALA A 312 5.31 20.57 0.69
CA ALA A 312 5.20 21.27 -0.60
C ALA A 312 6.54 21.91 -0.97
N SER A 313 7.01 21.63 -2.18
CA SER A 313 8.34 22.06 -2.64
C SER A 313 8.36 22.17 -4.16
N ALA A 314 9.42 22.79 -4.68
CA ALA A 314 9.66 22.87 -6.11
C ALA A 314 9.80 21.46 -6.70
N MET A 315 9.10 21.21 -7.81
CA MET A 315 9.39 20.06 -8.65
C MET A 315 10.80 20.20 -9.23
N ASP A 316 11.62 19.15 -9.20
CA ASP A 316 13.00 19.16 -9.69
C ASP A 316 13.15 18.56 -11.10
N VAL A 317 12.09 17.96 -11.66
CA VAL A 317 12.08 17.31 -12.98
C VAL A 317 10.79 17.53 -13.76
N GLY A 318 10.83 17.26 -15.06
CA GLY A 318 9.64 17.29 -15.92
C GLY A 318 9.12 18.69 -16.25
N PRO A 319 7.93 18.78 -16.89
CA PRO A 319 7.36 20.05 -17.38
C PRO A 319 7.08 21.08 -16.29
N ASP A 320 6.77 20.62 -15.07
CA ASP A 320 6.46 21.47 -13.91
C ASP A 320 7.72 21.87 -13.11
N ALA A 321 8.93 21.59 -13.61
CA ALA A 321 10.18 21.91 -12.90
C ALA A 321 10.25 23.39 -12.46
N GLY A 322 10.59 23.61 -11.19
CA GLY A 322 10.61 24.92 -10.54
C GLY A 322 9.27 25.36 -9.92
N LEU A 323 8.15 24.74 -10.27
CA LEU A 323 6.85 25.05 -9.66
C LEU A 323 6.73 24.42 -8.27
N ILE A 324 6.27 25.21 -7.30
CA ILE A 324 5.93 24.69 -5.97
C ILE A 324 4.65 23.88 -6.08
N VAL A 325 4.75 22.59 -5.78
CA VAL A 325 3.64 21.65 -5.87
C VAL A 325 3.46 20.89 -4.56
N ASP A 326 2.22 20.53 -4.26
CA ASP A 326 1.86 19.67 -3.14
C ASP A 326 2.39 18.23 -3.32
N PRO A 327 2.34 17.38 -2.27
CA PRO A 327 2.86 16.02 -2.33
C PRO A 327 2.21 15.15 -3.42
N VAL A 328 0.91 15.26 -3.67
CA VAL A 328 0.21 14.43 -4.66
C VAL A 328 0.67 14.79 -6.07
N ARG A 329 0.70 16.09 -6.39
CA ARG A 329 1.21 16.56 -7.69
C ARG A 329 2.69 16.25 -7.88
N ARG A 330 3.51 16.38 -6.83
CA ARG A 330 4.94 16.03 -6.92
C ARG A 330 5.13 14.55 -7.23
N LEU A 331 4.39 13.68 -6.55
CA LEU A 331 4.44 12.25 -6.80
C LEU A 331 3.92 11.87 -8.19
N ALA A 332 2.87 12.53 -8.67
CA ALA A 332 2.36 12.35 -10.03
C ALA A 332 3.43 12.71 -11.08
N GLY A 333 4.11 13.86 -10.92
CA GLY A 333 5.19 14.25 -11.82
C GLY A 333 6.38 13.29 -11.78
N TYR A 334 6.76 12.76 -10.62
CA TYR A 334 7.80 11.72 -10.53
C TYR A 334 7.36 10.41 -11.19
N ALA A 335 6.12 9.96 -10.99
CA ALA A 335 5.59 8.76 -11.62
C ALA A 335 5.50 8.88 -13.15
N ALA A 336 5.20 10.08 -13.65
CA ALA A 336 5.06 10.39 -15.08
C ALA A 336 6.38 10.37 -15.87
N GLN A 337 7.53 10.38 -15.21
CA GLN A 337 8.82 10.31 -15.90
C GLN A 337 9.00 8.95 -16.61
N ASP A 338 9.61 8.96 -17.79
CA ASP A 338 9.78 7.75 -18.63
C ASP A 338 10.56 6.63 -17.92
N ASP A 339 11.58 7.00 -17.14
CA ASP A 339 12.48 6.10 -16.41
C ASP A 339 12.04 5.84 -14.95
N SER A 340 10.81 6.21 -14.58
CA SER A 340 10.28 6.07 -13.22
C SER A 340 10.04 4.63 -12.81
N GLU A 341 9.87 3.72 -13.78
CA GLU A 341 9.44 2.33 -13.61
C GLU A 341 8.13 2.13 -12.80
N VAL A 342 7.36 3.20 -12.56
CA VAL A 342 6.05 3.13 -11.91
C VAL A 342 5.00 2.56 -12.87
N ASP A 343 4.11 1.70 -12.36
CA ASP A 343 2.94 1.19 -13.06
C ASP A 343 1.64 1.87 -12.60
N VAL A 344 1.49 2.15 -11.31
CA VAL A 344 0.27 2.69 -10.70
C VAL A 344 0.57 3.94 -9.88
N LEU A 345 -0.12 5.04 -10.14
CA LEU A 345 -0.21 6.17 -9.22
C LEU A 345 -1.47 5.97 -8.35
N ARG A 346 -1.29 5.80 -7.04
CA ARG A 346 -2.36 5.61 -6.07
C ARG A 346 -2.61 6.91 -5.29
N VAL A 347 -3.86 7.35 -5.25
CA VAL A 347 -4.32 8.50 -4.45
C VAL A 347 -5.66 8.19 -3.79
N GLY A 348 -6.02 8.87 -2.72
CA GLY A 348 -7.30 8.64 -2.06
C GLY A 348 -7.31 9.03 -0.60
N MET A 349 -8.48 8.87 0.00
CA MET A 349 -8.77 9.30 1.37
C MET A 349 -7.95 8.51 2.41
N GLU A 350 -7.41 7.35 2.05
CA GLU A 350 -6.46 6.63 2.90
C GLU A 350 -5.13 7.36 3.10
N ASP A 351 -4.61 7.96 2.03
CA ASP A 351 -3.24 8.48 1.98
C ASP A 351 -3.21 9.99 2.26
N ALA A 352 -4.12 10.74 1.63
CA ALA A 352 -4.23 12.20 1.75
C ALA A 352 -5.71 12.64 1.59
N PRO A 353 -6.55 12.55 2.65
CA PRO A 353 -7.98 12.91 2.63
C PRO A 353 -8.24 14.43 2.62
N TYR A 354 -7.42 15.18 1.90
CA TYR A 354 -7.49 16.62 1.81
C TYR A 354 -6.87 17.12 0.49
N LEU A 355 -7.19 18.36 0.14
CA LEU A 355 -6.47 19.11 -0.88
C LEU A 355 -5.76 20.29 -0.23
N LEU A 356 -4.56 20.60 -0.73
CA LEU A 356 -3.76 21.72 -0.27
C LEU A 356 -3.97 22.91 -1.22
N GLY A 357 -4.47 24.02 -0.69
CA GLY A 357 -4.60 25.28 -1.41
C GLY A 357 -3.25 25.94 -1.68
N ALA A 358 -3.23 26.88 -2.63
CA ALA A 358 -2.02 27.65 -2.96
C ALA A 358 -1.56 28.58 -1.81
N ASP A 359 -2.47 28.89 -0.89
CA ASP A 359 -2.23 29.60 0.37
C ASP A 359 -1.66 28.68 1.48
N GLY A 360 -1.47 27.39 1.19
CA GLY A 360 -1.01 26.39 2.15
C GLY A 360 -2.11 25.88 3.08
N VAL A 361 -3.38 26.23 2.84
CA VAL A 361 -4.50 25.80 3.68
C VAL A 361 -5.05 24.47 3.18
N VAL A 362 -5.21 23.52 4.09
CA VAL A 362 -5.85 22.23 3.78
C VAL A 362 -7.36 22.35 3.80
N ARG A 363 -8.04 21.64 2.90
CA ARG A 363 -9.50 21.49 2.91
C ARG A 363 -9.92 20.01 2.79
N PRO A 364 -11.08 19.63 3.35
CA PRO A 364 -11.64 18.31 3.13
C PRO A 364 -11.97 18.06 1.65
N THR A 365 -12.03 16.78 1.27
CA THR A 365 -12.27 16.32 -0.10
C THR A 365 -12.86 14.90 -0.09
N ASN A 366 -12.95 14.25 -1.25
CA ASN A 366 -13.35 12.86 -1.44
C ASN A 366 -12.46 12.16 -2.49
N ASN A 367 -12.61 10.85 -2.65
CA ASN A 367 -11.79 10.06 -3.58
C ASN A 367 -11.92 10.49 -5.04
N VAL A 368 -13.13 10.86 -5.48
CA VAL A 368 -13.38 11.27 -6.88
C VAL A 368 -12.61 12.55 -7.20
N GLU A 369 -12.66 13.54 -6.30
CA GLU A 369 -11.94 14.80 -6.48
C GLU A 369 -10.42 14.59 -6.41
N LEU A 370 -9.93 13.75 -5.49
CA LEU A 370 -8.51 13.39 -5.40
C LEU A 370 -8.00 12.69 -6.67
N CYS A 371 -8.77 11.74 -7.21
CA CYS A 371 -8.40 11.04 -8.44
C CYS A 371 -8.41 11.99 -9.64
N ARG A 372 -9.39 12.91 -9.72
CA ARG A 372 -9.43 13.92 -10.80
C ARG A 372 -8.23 14.84 -10.72
N TYR A 373 -7.90 15.29 -9.50
CA TYR A 373 -6.73 16.11 -9.22
C TYR A 373 -5.42 15.46 -9.66
N ALA A 374 -5.28 14.14 -9.43
CA ALA A 374 -4.13 13.36 -9.85
C ALA A 374 -4.09 13.12 -11.36
N ALA A 375 -5.24 12.83 -11.99
CA ALA A 375 -5.36 12.67 -13.44
C ALA A 375 -4.93 13.96 -14.16
N ASP A 376 -5.42 15.12 -13.72
CA ASP A 376 -5.02 16.42 -14.27
C ASP A 376 -3.51 16.68 -14.10
N ALA A 377 -2.91 16.20 -13.00
CA ALA A 377 -1.47 16.33 -12.77
C ALA A 377 -0.65 15.44 -13.70
N LEU A 378 -1.11 14.21 -13.95
CA LEU A 378 -0.48 13.29 -14.91
C LEU A 378 -0.56 13.81 -16.34
N ASP A 379 -1.72 14.35 -16.75
CA ASP A 379 -1.92 14.94 -18.08
C ASP A 379 -0.97 16.13 -18.31
N ARG A 380 -0.86 17.05 -17.34
CA ARG A 380 0.13 18.14 -17.39
C ARG A 380 1.57 17.67 -17.53
N CYS A 381 1.90 16.50 -16.97
CA CYS A 381 3.22 15.90 -17.08
C CYS A 381 3.42 15.08 -18.37
N GLY A 382 2.42 15.01 -19.25
CA GLY A 382 2.48 14.28 -20.51
C GLY A 382 2.33 12.77 -20.37
N ALA A 383 1.86 12.27 -19.23
CA ALA A 383 1.54 10.86 -19.03
C ALA A 383 0.09 10.57 -19.41
N SER A 384 -0.18 9.36 -19.90
CA SER A 384 -1.52 8.89 -20.27
C SER A 384 -2.01 7.82 -19.31
N LEU A 385 -3.31 7.81 -19.06
CA LEU A 385 -3.95 6.77 -18.27
C LEU A 385 -4.26 5.54 -19.12
N ILE A 386 -4.02 4.35 -18.55
CA ILE A 386 -4.42 3.09 -19.14
C ILE A 386 -5.90 2.88 -18.83
N LEU A 387 -6.74 3.02 -19.85
CA LEU A 387 -8.19 2.88 -19.72
C LEU A 387 -8.69 1.49 -20.10
N ASP A 388 -7.98 0.82 -21.02
CA ASP A 388 -8.32 -0.50 -21.53
C ASP A 388 -7.91 -1.61 -20.53
N PRO A 389 -8.87 -2.37 -19.97
CA PRO A 389 -8.61 -3.48 -19.06
C PRO A 389 -7.70 -4.58 -19.64
N SER A 390 -7.70 -4.77 -20.96
CA SER A 390 -6.87 -5.79 -21.62
C SER A 390 -5.38 -5.48 -21.45
N HIS A 391 -4.99 -4.21 -21.54
CA HIS A 391 -3.60 -3.76 -21.32
C HIS A 391 -3.15 -3.99 -19.86
N ILE A 392 -4.08 -3.85 -18.92
CA ILE A 392 -3.84 -4.10 -17.49
C ILE A 392 -3.66 -5.61 -17.26
N THR A 393 -4.50 -6.43 -17.89
CA THR A 393 -4.41 -7.89 -17.82
C THR A 393 -3.15 -8.41 -18.51
N GLU A 394 -2.74 -7.86 -19.65
CA GLU A 394 -1.48 -8.22 -20.31
C GLU A 394 -0.25 -7.87 -19.48
N ARG A 395 -0.29 -6.76 -18.72
CA ARG A 395 0.74 -6.46 -17.72
C ARG A 395 0.77 -7.50 -16.60
N ARG A 396 -0.36 -8.12 -16.24
CA ARG A 396 -0.45 -9.21 -15.26
C ARG A 396 -0.10 -10.60 -15.81
N ALA A 397 -0.33 -10.83 -17.10
CA ALA A 397 -0.51 -12.15 -17.68
C ALA A 397 0.68 -12.83 -18.40
N PRO A 398 1.97 -12.45 -18.31
CA PRO A 398 3.00 -13.28 -18.95
C PRO A 398 3.03 -14.74 -18.44
N LEU A 399 2.32 -15.09 -17.36
CA LEU A 399 2.45 -16.38 -16.68
C LEU A 399 1.14 -17.13 -16.39
N LEU A 400 -0.05 -16.55 -16.64
CA LEU A 400 -1.32 -17.30 -16.57
C LEU A 400 -1.51 -18.26 -17.76
N ARG A 401 -0.78 -18.07 -18.87
CA ARG A 401 -0.89 -18.91 -20.09
C ARG A 401 -0.27 -20.31 -19.99
N LYS A 402 0.15 -20.77 -18.80
CA LYS A 402 0.66 -22.14 -18.59
C LYS A 402 -0.23 -23.04 -17.73
N ALA A 403 -1.39 -22.56 -17.30
CA ALA A 403 -2.34 -23.33 -16.50
C ALA A 403 -3.75 -23.37 -17.13
N ALA A 404 -3.80 -23.59 -18.45
CA ALA A 404 -5.01 -24.01 -19.16
C ALA A 404 -4.76 -25.36 -19.82
#